data_AF-A0A319E7K0-F1
#
_entry.id   AF-A0A319E7K0-F1
#
_cell.length_a   1.000
_cell.length_b   1.000
_cell.length_c   1.000
_cell.angle_alpha   90.00
_cell.angle_beta   90.00
_cell.angle_gamma   90.00
#
_symmetry.space_group_name_H-M   'P 1'
#
loop_
_entity.id
_entity.type
_entity.pdbx_description
1 polymer ?
#
loop_
_entity_poly.entity_id
_entity_poly.type
_entity_poly.pdbx_seq_one_letter_code
_entity_poly.pdbx_strand_id
1 'polypeptide(L)'
;MAQQEYETFKLGDWELQSGEKLLDAHIAYKTFGDPQSPAIVYPSWFSGLLSDNYWLIGEDKTLNPKKYFIVVPALFGNGQSTSPSNYSHPGAFPKCSFYDNVRAQHELVAQHLGIKHVRAVIGWSMGAAQSFQWATQYPDFMDLAVPFCGSARTSLHNKVFLEGVKTALLAAKHISSAGSGAGGLLKAEQSLRTWSDTEKEVGLKAFGRGYAGWGFSQAFYREKLYETALGFKDLEDFMQNFWETWALSKDPGNLLTMLETWQNGDVSQQAPYDGNFEKALGSIKAKTLVLPSKTDLYFP
;
A
#
# COMPACT_ATOMS: atom_id res chain seq x y z
N MET A 1 -8.53 5.70 28.87
CA MET A 1 -7.54 5.47 27.81
C MET A 1 -8.35 5.25 26.54
N ALA A 2 -8.13 6.04 25.48
CA ALA A 2 -8.84 5.84 24.22
C ALA A 2 -8.55 4.41 23.72
N GLN A 3 -9.59 3.64 23.43
CA GLN A 3 -9.46 2.28 22.95
C GLN A 3 -8.73 2.33 21.61
N GLN A 4 -7.60 1.65 21.51
CA GLN A 4 -6.81 1.62 20.28
C GLN A 4 -7.69 1.03 19.17
N GLU A 5 -7.90 1.78 18.08
CA GLU A 5 -8.86 1.39 17.02
C GLU A 5 -8.48 0.09 16.30
N TYR A 6 -7.23 -0.35 16.46
CA TYR A 6 -6.61 -1.53 15.86
C TYR A 6 -5.64 -2.21 16.84
N GLU A 7 -5.24 -3.43 16.51
CA GLU A 7 -4.27 -4.24 17.26
C GLU A 7 -2.89 -4.18 16.59
N THR A 8 -1.83 -4.49 17.34
CA THR A 8 -0.48 -4.64 16.80
C THR A 8 0.12 -5.99 17.14
N PHE A 9 0.81 -6.58 16.17
CA PHE A 9 1.58 -7.81 16.34
C PHE A 9 3.07 -7.47 16.22
N LYS A 10 3.84 -7.79 17.27
CA LYS A 10 5.29 -7.53 17.31
C LYS A 10 6.05 -8.61 16.54
N LEU A 11 6.93 -8.17 15.65
CA LEU A 11 7.85 -9.01 14.89
C LEU A 11 9.26 -9.02 15.51
N GLY A 12 9.57 -8.01 16.33
CA GLY A 12 10.93 -7.79 16.84
C GLY A 12 11.86 -7.27 15.74
N ASP A 13 13.15 -7.57 15.84
CA ASP A 13 14.11 -7.19 14.80
C ASP A 13 13.88 -8.01 13.53
N TRP A 14 13.28 -7.37 12.53
CA TRP A 14 12.82 -8.00 11.31
C TRP A 14 13.82 -7.80 10.17
N GLU A 15 14.52 -8.87 9.78
CA GLU A 15 15.38 -8.88 8.60
C GLU A 15 14.56 -8.64 7.35
N LEU A 16 14.98 -7.77 6.44
CA LEU A 16 14.29 -7.43 5.20
C LEU A 16 14.94 -8.13 4.01
N GLN A 17 14.22 -8.21 2.90
CA GLN A 17 14.74 -8.75 1.65
C GLN A 17 16.00 -8.03 1.16
N SER A 18 16.17 -6.75 1.48
CA SER A 18 17.37 -5.98 1.16
C SER A 18 18.62 -6.41 1.95
N GLY A 19 18.46 -7.24 3.00
CA GLY A 19 19.49 -7.55 3.99
C GLY A 19 19.58 -6.53 5.13
N GLU A 20 18.83 -5.42 5.05
CA GLU A 20 18.68 -4.48 6.16
C GLU A 20 17.81 -5.09 7.28
N LYS A 21 17.79 -4.45 8.45
CA LYS A 21 16.91 -4.82 9.57
C LYS A 21 15.98 -3.67 9.92
N LEU A 22 14.69 -3.99 10.04
CA LEU A 22 13.69 -3.12 10.64
C LEU A 22 13.60 -3.46 12.13
N LEU A 23 14.17 -2.59 12.98
CA LEU A 23 14.29 -2.82 14.42
C LEU A 23 12.95 -2.64 15.14
N ASP A 24 12.68 -3.47 16.15
CA ASP A 24 11.42 -3.48 16.92
C ASP A 24 10.15 -3.34 16.03
N ALA A 25 10.13 -4.11 14.94
CA ALA A 25 9.07 -4.04 13.96
C ALA A 25 7.74 -4.59 14.49
N HIS A 26 6.66 -4.07 13.94
CA HIS A 26 5.28 -4.47 14.21
C HIS A 26 4.40 -4.30 12.97
N ILE A 27 3.37 -5.14 12.87
CA ILE A 27 2.26 -4.94 11.95
C ILE A 27 1.01 -4.54 12.74
N ALA A 28 0.37 -3.46 12.30
CA ALA A 28 -0.97 -3.12 12.75
C ALA A 28 -2.01 -3.89 11.95
N TYR A 29 -3.08 -4.33 12.61
CA TYR A 29 -4.15 -5.06 11.95
C TYR A 29 -5.50 -4.86 12.64
N LYS A 30 -6.57 -5.16 11.90
CA LYS A 30 -7.93 -5.26 12.44
C LYS A 30 -8.56 -6.57 12.00
N THR A 31 -9.34 -7.19 12.88
CA THR A 31 -10.12 -8.37 12.57
C THR A 31 -11.62 -8.10 12.65
N PHE A 32 -12.41 -8.84 11.86
CA PHE A 32 -13.87 -8.81 11.87
C PHE A 32 -14.43 -10.22 11.73
N GLY A 33 -15.54 -10.49 12.41
CA GLY A 33 -16.21 -11.80 12.36
C GLY A 33 -15.65 -12.81 13.36
N ASP A 34 -16.18 -14.02 13.31
CA ASP A 34 -15.77 -15.13 14.20
C ASP A 34 -14.48 -15.79 13.68
N PRO A 35 -13.40 -15.91 14.49
CA PRO A 35 -12.17 -16.61 14.12
C PRO A 35 -12.34 -18.06 13.64
N GLN A 36 -13.48 -18.70 13.93
CA GLN A 36 -13.82 -20.04 13.42
C GLN A 36 -14.39 -20.03 11.99
N SER A 37 -14.77 -18.87 11.48
CA SER A 37 -15.25 -18.71 10.09
C SER A 37 -14.09 -18.78 9.09
N PRO A 38 -14.35 -19.13 7.82
CA PRO A 38 -13.31 -19.11 6.79
C PRO A 38 -12.63 -17.73 6.69
N ALA A 39 -11.30 -17.72 6.75
CA ALA A 39 -10.53 -16.49 6.84
C ALA A 39 -10.34 -15.79 5.48
N ILE A 40 -10.35 -14.47 5.47
CA ILE A 40 -10.00 -13.63 4.31
C ILE A 40 -8.95 -12.63 4.75
N VAL A 41 -7.86 -12.50 3.98
CA VAL A 41 -6.86 -11.44 4.19
C VAL A 41 -7.14 -10.32 3.19
N TYR A 42 -7.30 -9.10 3.69
CA TYR A 42 -7.55 -7.91 2.89
C TYR A 42 -6.54 -6.80 3.21
N PRO A 43 -5.33 -6.83 2.61
CA PRO A 43 -4.27 -5.89 2.93
C PRO A 43 -4.59 -4.43 2.55
N SER A 44 -4.05 -3.49 3.33
CA SER A 44 -4.16 -2.05 3.06
C SER A 44 -3.52 -1.64 1.73
N TRP A 45 -3.95 -0.50 1.19
CA TRP A 45 -3.51 0.06 -0.08
C TRP A 45 -2.57 1.27 0.11
N PHE A 46 -2.08 1.86 -0.98
CA PHE A 46 -1.23 3.08 -0.93
C PHE A 46 -1.93 4.20 -0.15
N SER A 47 -1.23 4.84 0.80
CA SER A 47 -1.73 5.94 1.65
C SER A 47 -2.88 5.60 2.62
N GLY A 48 -3.36 4.36 2.61
CA GLY A 48 -4.53 3.95 3.39
C GLY A 48 -4.20 3.56 4.82
N LEU A 49 -5.07 4.01 5.72
CA LEU A 49 -5.21 3.43 7.05
C LEU A 49 -6.08 2.17 6.97
N LEU A 50 -6.07 1.36 8.03
CA LEU A 50 -6.90 0.16 8.13
C LEU A 50 -8.39 0.45 7.88
N SER A 51 -8.90 1.57 8.41
CA SER A 51 -10.29 1.99 8.25
C SER A 51 -10.67 2.31 6.80
N ASP A 52 -9.70 2.71 5.97
CA ASP A 52 -9.93 2.99 4.54
C ASP A 52 -10.24 1.71 3.75
N ASN A 53 -10.00 0.52 4.29
CA ASN A 53 -10.40 -0.75 3.67
C ASN A 53 -11.86 -1.14 3.99
N TYR A 54 -12.51 -0.54 4.99
CA TYR A 54 -13.77 -1.11 5.53
C TYR A 54 -14.98 -0.96 4.59
N TRP A 55 -14.88 -0.23 3.49
CA TRP A 55 -15.98 -0.02 2.53
C TRP A 55 -16.49 -1.31 1.87
N LEU A 56 -15.69 -2.39 1.83
CA LEU A 56 -16.11 -3.72 1.39
C LEU A 56 -16.65 -4.62 2.51
N ILE A 57 -16.56 -4.18 3.77
CA ILE A 57 -16.88 -4.98 4.95
C ILE A 57 -18.25 -4.54 5.51
N GLY A 58 -19.17 -5.50 5.64
CA GLY A 58 -20.50 -5.24 6.16
C GLY A 58 -21.46 -6.41 5.91
N GLU A 59 -22.54 -6.48 6.67
CA GLU A 59 -23.51 -7.58 6.54
C GLU A 59 -24.21 -7.62 5.17
N ASP A 60 -24.31 -6.48 4.50
CA ASP A 60 -24.85 -6.30 3.16
C ASP A 60 -23.76 -6.30 2.06
N LYS A 61 -22.48 -6.48 2.43
CA LYS A 61 -21.34 -6.43 1.50
C LYS A 61 -20.79 -7.81 1.18
N THR A 62 -19.88 -7.85 0.21
CA THR A 62 -19.16 -9.06 -0.18
C THR A 62 -18.35 -9.63 0.99
N LEU A 63 -17.66 -8.78 1.76
CA LEU A 63 -16.91 -9.19 2.94
C LEU A 63 -17.81 -9.11 4.17
N ASN A 64 -18.70 -10.09 4.28
CA ASN A 64 -19.65 -10.16 5.37
C ASN A 64 -19.03 -10.84 6.61
N PRO A 65 -18.88 -10.14 7.75
CA PRO A 65 -18.28 -10.71 8.96
C PRO A 65 -19.13 -11.78 9.66
N LYS A 66 -20.40 -11.98 9.25
CA LYS A 66 -21.22 -13.14 9.66
C LYS A 66 -20.85 -14.42 8.90
N LYS A 67 -20.09 -14.30 7.81
CA LYS A 67 -19.71 -15.43 6.93
C LYS A 67 -18.21 -15.72 6.95
N TYR A 68 -17.39 -14.71 7.25
CA TYR A 68 -15.94 -14.77 7.11
C TYR A 68 -15.24 -14.14 8.32
N PHE A 69 -14.06 -14.67 8.63
CA PHE A 69 -13.11 -14.00 9.50
C PHE A 69 -12.20 -13.11 8.67
N ILE A 70 -12.36 -11.80 8.73
CA ILE A 70 -11.67 -10.86 7.84
C ILE A 70 -10.51 -10.22 8.59
N VAL A 71 -9.30 -10.41 8.09
CA VAL A 71 -8.06 -9.84 8.63
C VAL A 71 -7.59 -8.73 7.69
N VAL A 72 -7.53 -7.49 8.19
CA VAL A 72 -7.02 -6.33 7.46
C VAL A 72 -5.66 -5.95 8.06
N PRO A 73 -4.53 -6.34 7.43
CA PRO A 73 -3.21 -5.88 7.85
C PRO A 73 -2.80 -4.58 7.17
N ALA A 74 -2.06 -3.76 7.90
CA ALA A 74 -1.44 -2.54 7.41
C ALA A 74 -0.04 -2.80 6.85
N LEU A 75 0.29 -2.14 5.73
CA LEU A 75 1.62 -2.13 5.14
C LEU A 75 2.64 -1.44 6.07
N PHE A 76 3.90 -1.89 6.06
CA PHE A 76 5.02 -1.07 6.52
C PHE A 76 5.03 0.26 5.77
N GLY A 77 5.28 1.34 6.49
CA GLY A 77 5.24 2.70 5.94
C GLY A 77 3.84 3.33 5.86
N ASN A 78 2.75 2.65 6.24
CA ASN A 78 1.40 3.25 6.18
C ASN A 78 1.06 4.21 7.36
N GLY A 79 1.91 4.27 8.38
CA GLY A 79 1.75 5.07 9.59
C GLY A 79 1.19 4.32 10.81
N GLN A 80 0.57 3.14 10.62
CA GLN A 80 0.04 2.30 11.70
C GLN A 80 0.95 1.12 12.01
N SER A 81 1.39 0.38 10.99
CA SER A 81 2.53 -0.55 11.10
C SER A 81 3.83 0.25 11.24
N THR A 82 4.96 -0.41 11.47
CA THR A 82 6.27 0.27 11.54
C THR A 82 6.50 1.12 10.29
N SER A 83 6.75 2.40 10.50
CA SER A 83 6.75 3.45 9.47
C SER A 83 7.70 4.60 9.84
N PRO A 84 8.18 5.39 8.88
CA PRO A 84 8.99 6.58 9.16
C PRO A 84 8.40 7.51 10.23
N SER A 85 7.09 7.68 10.27
CA SER A 85 6.43 8.56 11.26
C SER A 85 6.42 8.02 12.69
N ASN A 86 6.64 6.71 12.91
CA ASN A 86 6.54 6.06 14.22
C ASN A 86 7.78 5.23 14.61
N TYR A 87 8.83 5.21 13.77
CA TYR A 87 10.06 4.47 14.03
C TYR A 87 11.02 5.27 14.91
N SER A 88 11.30 4.81 16.13
CA SER A 88 12.10 5.56 17.11
C SER A 88 13.61 5.41 16.93
N HIS A 89 14.08 4.47 16.11
CA HIS A 89 15.50 4.20 15.94
C HIS A 89 16.19 5.25 15.04
N PRO A 90 17.46 5.59 15.34
CA PRO A 90 18.22 6.56 14.55
C PRO A 90 18.54 6.04 13.16
N GLY A 91 18.79 6.96 12.22
CA GLY A 91 19.16 6.65 10.85
C GLY A 91 17.99 6.69 9.86
N ALA A 92 18.27 6.24 8.63
CA ALA A 92 17.26 6.14 7.59
C ALA A 92 16.25 5.04 7.92
N PHE A 93 15.01 5.20 7.46
CA PHE A 93 14.04 4.10 7.52
C PHE A 93 14.44 3.03 6.48
N PRO A 94 14.54 1.74 6.87
CA PRO A 94 14.93 0.67 5.95
C PRO A 94 13.95 0.47 4.78
N LYS A 95 14.47 0.00 3.65
CA LYS A 95 13.66 -0.21 2.44
C LYS A 95 12.81 -1.48 2.55
N CYS A 96 11.49 -1.32 2.55
CA CYS A 96 10.55 -2.45 2.61
C CYS A 96 10.05 -2.84 1.22
N SER A 97 9.92 -4.14 0.95
CA SER A 97 9.30 -4.66 -0.27
C SER A 97 7.91 -5.27 -0.02
N PHE A 98 7.18 -5.63 -1.08
CA PHE A 98 5.95 -6.41 -0.92
C PHE A 98 6.22 -7.78 -0.30
N TYR A 99 7.37 -8.40 -0.61
CA TYR A 99 7.79 -9.67 0.00
C TYR A 99 7.90 -9.53 1.53
N ASP A 100 8.51 -8.45 2.02
CA ASP A 100 8.65 -8.21 3.46
C ASP A 100 7.29 -8.02 4.15
N ASN A 101 6.41 -7.24 3.52
CA ASN A 101 5.06 -7.01 3.99
C ASN A 101 4.27 -8.32 4.07
N VAL A 102 4.28 -9.12 2.99
CA VAL A 102 3.53 -10.37 2.93
C VAL A 102 4.11 -11.44 3.86
N ARG A 103 5.43 -11.51 4.04
CA ARG A 103 6.04 -12.40 5.03
C ARG A 103 5.62 -12.06 6.46
N ALA A 104 5.63 -10.77 6.79
CA ALA A 104 5.19 -10.32 8.11
C ALA A 104 3.68 -10.52 8.32
N GLN A 105 2.85 -10.34 7.28
CA GLN A 105 1.43 -10.68 7.32
C GLN A 105 1.21 -12.19 7.49
N HIS A 106 2.03 -13.02 6.87
CA HIS A 106 1.98 -14.47 7.07
C HIS A 106 2.31 -14.86 8.51
N GLU A 107 3.32 -14.26 9.14
CA GLU A 107 3.58 -14.48 10.57
C GLU A 107 2.38 -14.10 11.45
N LEU A 108 1.77 -12.94 11.18
CA LEU A 108 0.52 -12.53 11.84
C LEU A 108 -0.60 -13.56 11.64
N VAL A 109 -0.89 -13.93 10.40
CA VAL A 109 -2.04 -14.78 10.06
C VAL A 109 -1.84 -16.22 10.53
N ALA A 110 -0.66 -16.80 10.25
CA ALA A 110 -0.38 -18.20 10.53
C ALA A 110 0.04 -18.45 11.98
N GLN A 111 0.95 -17.65 12.52
CA GLN A 111 1.51 -17.90 13.86
C GLN A 111 0.69 -17.22 14.96
N HIS A 112 0.32 -15.96 14.78
CA HIS A 112 -0.39 -15.22 15.83
C HIS A 112 -1.89 -15.53 15.87
N LEU A 113 -2.56 -15.52 14.71
CA LEU A 113 -3.99 -15.80 14.61
C LEU A 113 -4.31 -17.30 14.43
N GLY A 114 -3.30 -18.15 14.22
CA GLY A 114 -3.45 -19.59 14.13
C GLY A 114 -4.16 -20.09 12.86
N ILE A 115 -4.25 -19.26 11.81
CA ILE A 115 -4.93 -19.61 10.56
C ILE A 115 -3.98 -20.41 9.68
N LYS A 116 -4.37 -21.65 9.33
CA LYS A 116 -3.52 -22.54 8.51
C LYS A 116 -3.77 -22.43 7.01
N HIS A 117 -4.92 -21.89 6.62
CA HIS A 117 -5.35 -21.75 5.23
C HIS A 117 -6.43 -20.67 5.17
N VAL A 118 -6.37 -19.79 4.19
CA VAL A 118 -7.37 -18.73 4.00
C VAL A 118 -8.28 -19.04 2.82
N ARG A 119 -9.54 -18.62 2.94
CA ARG A 119 -10.49 -18.71 1.84
C ARG A 119 -10.07 -17.82 0.68
N ALA A 120 -9.59 -16.61 0.97
CA ALA A 120 -9.14 -15.69 -0.05
C ALA A 120 -8.10 -14.69 0.46
N VAL A 121 -7.22 -14.26 -0.43
CA VAL A 121 -6.48 -13.00 -0.30
C VAL A 121 -6.98 -12.05 -1.37
N ILE A 122 -7.41 -10.85 -0.97
CA ILE A 122 -8.01 -9.86 -1.87
C ILE A 122 -7.40 -8.49 -1.62
N GLY A 123 -7.37 -7.62 -2.63
CA GLY A 123 -6.89 -6.26 -2.40
C GLY A 123 -6.91 -5.35 -3.62
N TRP A 124 -6.99 -4.05 -3.35
CA TRP A 124 -7.00 -2.97 -4.34
C TRP A 124 -5.63 -2.33 -4.48
N SER A 125 -5.20 -1.93 -5.67
CA SER A 125 -3.98 -1.12 -5.85
C SER A 125 -2.75 -1.82 -5.24
N MET A 126 -2.04 -1.22 -4.28
CA MET A 126 -0.97 -1.93 -3.54
C MET A 126 -1.47 -3.17 -2.77
N GLY A 127 -2.75 -3.22 -2.39
CA GLY A 127 -3.39 -4.43 -1.88
C GLY A 127 -3.51 -5.54 -2.92
N ALA A 128 -3.66 -5.20 -4.20
CA ALA A 128 -3.65 -6.16 -5.30
C ALA A 128 -2.23 -6.71 -5.53
N ALA A 129 -1.22 -5.84 -5.49
CA ALA A 129 0.18 -6.25 -5.54
C ALA A 129 0.54 -7.22 -4.39
N GLN A 130 0.06 -6.93 -3.18
CA GLN A 130 0.18 -7.86 -2.04
C GLN A 130 -0.58 -9.17 -2.26
N SER A 131 -1.77 -9.14 -2.89
CA SER A 131 -2.52 -10.36 -3.19
C SER A 131 -1.77 -11.26 -4.17
N PHE A 132 -1.14 -10.69 -5.20
CA PHE A 132 -0.24 -11.42 -6.09
C PHE A 132 1.00 -11.93 -5.36
N GLN A 133 1.59 -11.11 -4.48
CA GLN A 133 2.74 -11.52 -3.68
C GLN A 133 2.40 -12.69 -2.76
N TRP A 134 1.25 -12.66 -2.07
CA TRP A 134 0.72 -13.79 -1.31
C TRP A 134 0.60 -15.06 -2.15
N ALA A 135 -0.04 -14.95 -3.32
CA ALA A 135 -0.30 -16.09 -4.20
C ALA A 135 0.97 -16.73 -4.78
N THR A 136 2.05 -15.98 -4.91
CA THR A 136 3.35 -16.46 -5.41
C THR A 136 4.30 -16.90 -4.30
N GLN A 137 4.26 -16.25 -3.13
CA GLN A 137 5.13 -16.53 -1.99
C GLN A 137 4.62 -17.70 -1.14
N TYR A 138 3.30 -17.83 -1.01
CA TYR A 138 2.63 -18.88 -0.24
C TYR A 138 1.53 -19.56 -1.08
N PRO A 139 1.86 -20.20 -2.22
CA PRO A 139 0.89 -20.64 -3.21
C PRO A 139 -0.13 -21.66 -2.68
N ASP A 140 0.22 -22.41 -1.65
CA ASP A 140 -0.65 -23.43 -1.03
C ASP A 140 -1.55 -22.90 0.09
N PHE A 141 -1.43 -21.61 0.47
CA PHE A 141 -2.08 -21.07 1.68
C PHE A 141 -3.49 -20.51 1.46
N MET A 142 -3.94 -20.42 0.20
CA MET A 142 -5.24 -19.82 -0.12
C MET A 142 -5.99 -20.56 -1.23
N ASP A 143 -7.33 -20.57 -1.15
CA ASP A 143 -8.16 -21.07 -2.24
C ASP A 143 -8.26 -20.08 -3.40
N LEU A 144 -8.39 -18.78 -3.07
CA LEU A 144 -8.70 -17.71 -4.01
C LEU A 144 -7.73 -16.54 -3.86
N ALA A 145 -7.39 -15.93 -4.99
CA ALA A 145 -6.74 -14.62 -5.04
C ALA A 145 -7.59 -13.65 -5.86
N VAL A 146 -7.91 -12.47 -5.32
CA VAL A 146 -8.71 -11.45 -6.02
C VAL A 146 -7.97 -10.10 -6.00
N PRO A 147 -6.91 -9.95 -6.83
CA PRO A 147 -6.28 -8.66 -7.06
C PRO A 147 -7.17 -7.79 -7.96
N PHE A 148 -7.48 -6.57 -7.52
CA PHE A 148 -8.29 -5.62 -8.30
C PHE A 148 -7.64 -4.24 -8.43
N CYS A 149 -7.72 -3.66 -9.63
CA CYS A 149 -7.02 -2.42 -10.03
C CYS A 149 -5.56 -2.40 -9.54
N GLY A 150 -4.76 -3.37 -9.96
CA GLY A 150 -3.35 -3.47 -9.60
C GLY A 150 -2.63 -4.60 -10.34
N SER A 151 -1.33 -4.72 -10.14
CA SER A 151 -0.46 -5.58 -10.96
C SER A 151 0.51 -6.40 -10.12
N ALA A 152 0.86 -7.60 -10.59
CA ALA A 152 1.90 -8.46 -10.01
C ALA A 152 3.33 -7.90 -10.19
N ARG A 153 3.51 -6.98 -11.15
CA ARG A 153 4.74 -6.23 -11.37
C ARG A 153 4.39 -4.81 -11.77
N THR A 154 4.99 -3.83 -11.11
CA THR A 154 4.78 -2.41 -11.40
C THR A 154 5.25 -2.10 -12.81
N SER A 155 4.32 -1.65 -13.65
CA SER A 155 4.57 -1.38 -15.07
C SER A 155 5.51 -0.20 -15.26
N LEU A 156 6.19 -0.13 -16.41
CA LEU A 156 7.06 1.02 -16.74
C LEU A 156 6.28 2.34 -16.72
N HIS A 157 5.05 2.34 -17.23
CA HIS A 157 4.18 3.51 -17.22
C HIS A 157 3.85 3.95 -15.79
N ASN A 158 3.50 2.99 -14.92
CA ASN A 158 3.21 3.29 -13.53
C ASN A 158 4.46 3.83 -12.81
N LYS A 159 5.66 3.30 -13.08
CA LYS A 159 6.92 3.84 -12.53
C LYS A 159 7.13 5.31 -12.89
N VAL A 160 6.84 5.72 -14.14
CA VAL A 160 6.94 7.13 -14.57
C VAL A 160 5.97 8.03 -13.79
N PHE A 161 4.70 7.62 -13.65
CA PHE A 161 3.73 8.34 -12.85
C PHE A 161 4.20 8.52 -11.39
N LEU A 162 4.61 7.42 -10.76
CA LEU A 162 5.10 7.43 -9.38
C LEU A 162 6.31 8.34 -9.21
N GLU A 163 7.15 8.41 -10.23
CA GLU A 163 8.34 9.26 -10.20
C GLU A 163 8.02 10.74 -10.27
N GLY A 164 6.97 11.12 -11.00
CA GLY A 164 6.46 12.48 -11.01
C GLY A 164 6.00 12.93 -9.61
N VAL A 165 5.15 12.14 -8.96
CA VAL A 165 4.61 12.50 -7.64
C VAL A 165 5.68 12.40 -6.54
N LYS A 166 6.59 11.42 -6.59
CA LYS A 166 7.74 11.34 -5.68
C LYS A 166 8.63 12.58 -5.79
N THR A 167 8.94 12.98 -7.02
CA THR A 167 9.80 14.15 -7.28
C THR A 167 9.14 15.43 -6.79
N ALA A 168 7.83 15.59 -6.98
CA ALA A 168 7.08 16.74 -6.46
C ALA A 168 7.22 16.85 -4.93
N LEU A 169 7.14 15.72 -4.22
CA LEU A 169 7.27 15.69 -2.76
C LEU A 169 8.71 15.97 -2.30
N LEU A 170 9.72 15.37 -2.95
CA LEU A 170 11.14 15.61 -2.64
C LEU A 170 11.59 17.04 -2.93
N ALA A 171 11.01 17.69 -3.95
CA ALA A 171 11.34 19.06 -4.33
C ALA A 171 11.08 20.08 -3.21
N ALA A 172 10.08 19.83 -2.36
CA ALA A 172 9.81 20.66 -1.18
C ALA A 172 10.98 20.70 -0.18
N LYS A 173 11.85 19.67 -0.20
CA LYS A 173 13.09 19.60 0.60
C LYS A 173 14.36 19.94 -0.19
N HIS A 174 14.22 20.41 -1.42
CA HIS A 174 15.34 20.62 -2.34
C HIS A 174 16.18 19.35 -2.55
N ILE A 175 15.52 18.19 -2.58
CA ILE A 175 16.15 16.88 -2.83
C ILE A 175 15.75 16.42 -4.23
N SER A 176 16.73 16.04 -5.04
CA SER A 176 16.50 15.39 -6.33
C SER A 176 16.19 13.91 -6.13
N SER A 177 15.38 13.33 -7.02
CA SER A 177 15.19 11.88 -7.04
C SER A 177 16.50 11.15 -7.38
N ALA A 178 16.76 10.02 -6.72
CA ALA A 178 17.83 9.08 -7.10
C ALA A 178 17.42 8.10 -8.22
N GLY A 179 16.21 8.26 -8.77
CA GLY A 179 15.65 7.42 -9.83
C GLY A 179 14.51 6.51 -9.35
N SER A 180 13.80 5.91 -10.31
CA SER A 180 12.65 5.05 -10.02
C SER A 180 13.06 3.86 -9.15
N GLY A 181 12.34 3.64 -8.04
CA GLY A 181 12.65 2.57 -7.10
C GLY A 181 13.76 2.90 -6.10
N ALA A 182 14.28 4.12 -6.12
CA ALA A 182 15.18 4.65 -5.10
C ALA A 182 14.55 5.87 -4.39
N GLY A 183 15.06 6.22 -3.21
CA GLY A 183 14.69 7.45 -2.52
C GLY A 183 15.24 8.73 -3.16
N GLY A 184 15.50 9.74 -2.34
CA GLY A 184 16.16 10.98 -2.76
C GLY A 184 17.69 10.90 -2.69
N LEU A 185 18.37 11.73 -3.47
CA LEU A 185 19.82 11.95 -3.36
C LEU A 185 20.10 12.85 -2.15
N LEU A 186 20.35 12.22 -1.00
CA LEU A 186 20.60 12.93 0.25
C LEU A 186 22.04 13.43 0.36
N LYS A 187 22.19 14.68 0.78
CA LYS A 187 23.45 15.23 1.31
C LYS A 187 23.58 14.92 2.81
N ALA A 188 24.79 15.04 3.36
CA ALA A 188 25.11 14.57 4.72
C ALA A 188 24.20 15.14 5.83
N GLU A 189 23.67 16.34 5.62
CA GLU A 189 22.80 17.07 6.53
C GLU A 189 21.29 16.85 6.30
N GLN A 190 20.91 16.16 5.21
CA GLN A 190 19.52 15.99 4.81
C GLN A 190 18.94 14.67 5.33
N SER A 191 17.64 14.71 5.68
CA SER A 191 16.90 13.54 6.14
C SER A 191 15.49 13.54 5.56
N LEU A 192 14.97 12.37 5.22
CA LEU A 192 13.55 12.19 4.84
C LEU A 192 12.66 11.86 6.03
N ARG A 193 13.23 11.80 7.24
CA ARG A 193 12.50 11.52 8.49
C ARG A 193 11.91 12.78 9.13
N THR A 194 12.49 13.94 8.84
CA THR A 194 12.11 15.21 9.47
C THR A 194 11.68 16.21 8.41
N TRP A 195 10.54 16.85 8.66
CA TRP A 195 9.91 17.80 7.76
C TRP A 195 9.37 18.97 8.58
N SER A 196 9.74 20.19 8.20
CA SER A 196 9.08 21.40 8.71
C SER A 196 7.65 21.49 8.18
N ASP A 197 6.80 22.25 8.85
CA ASP A 197 5.40 22.41 8.46
C ASP A 197 5.26 22.97 7.03
N THR A 198 6.13 23.92 6.66
CA THR A 198 6.18 24.46 5.29
C THR A 198 6.57 23.40 4.26
N GLU A 199 7.60 22.59 4.53
CA GLU A 199 8.00 21.51 3.62
C GLU A 199 6.88 20.47 3.47
N LYS A 200 6.19 20.12 4.56
CA LYS A 200 5.03 19.21 4.52
C LYS A 200 3.91 19.81 3.68
N GLU A 201 3.50 21.03 3.97
CA GLU A 201 2.38 21.67 3.28
C GLU A 201 2.64 21.80 1.78
N VAL A 202 3.78 22.37 1.40
CA VAL A 202 4.14 22.57 -0.01
C VAL A 202 4.30 21.24 -0.72
N GLY A 203 5.02 20.30 -0.13
CA GLY A 203 5.28 19.00 -0.73
C GLY A 203 4.01 18.16 -0.90
N LEU A 204 3.15 18.10 0.11
CA LEU A 204 1.91 17.32 0.06
C LEU A 204 0.89 17.96 -0.88
N LYS A 205 0.75 19.29 -0.94
CA LYS A 205 -0.10 19.94 -1.94
C LYS A 205 0.38 19.66 -3.36
N ALA A 206 1.69 19.78 -3.61
CA ALA A 206 2.28 19.45 -4.91
C ALA A 206 2.07 17.99 -5.29
N PHE A 207 2.25 17.07 -4.33
CA PHE A 207 1.97 15.65 -4.48
C PHE A 207 0.50 15.40 -4.84
N GLY A 208 -0.44 15.96 -4.09
CA GLY A 208 -1.88 15.80 -4.30
C GLY A 208 -2.32 16.29 -5.68
N ARG A 209 -1.87 17.48 -6.09
CA ARG A 209 -2.16 18.00 -7.44
C ARG A 209 -1.51 17.16 -8.55
N GLY A 210 -0.29 16.68 -8.34
CA GLY A 210 0.38 15.76 -9.27
C GLY A 210 -0.36 14.44 -9.42
N TYR A 211 -0.95 13.92 -8.33
CA TYR A 211 -1.73 12.69 -8.33
C TYR A 211 -3.11 12.87 -8.99
N ALA A 212 -3.70 14.06 -8.91
CA ALA A 212 -5.06 14.34 -9.37
C ALA A 212 -5.31 13.90 -10.82
N GLY A 213 -4.36 14.17 -11.72
CA GLY A 213 -4.48 13.80 -13.14
C GLY A 213 -4.52 12.28 -13.39
N TRP A 214 -4.15 11.46 -12.41
CA TRP A 214 -3.98 10.02 -12.53
C TRP A 214 -5.00 9.21 -11.73
N GLY A 215 -5.48 9.75 -10.60
CA GLY A 215 -6.36 9.01 -9.68
C GLY A 215 -7.79 8.81 -10.17
N PHE A 216 -8.25 9.59 -11.16
CA PHE A 216 -9.50 9.35 -11.89
C PHE A 216 -9.19 8.98 -13.34
N SER A 217 -9.99 9.47 -14.29
CA SER A 217 -9.83 9.19 -15.71
C SER A 217 -10.04 10.45 -16.55
N GLN A 218 -9.57 10.42 -17.80
CA GLN A 218 -9.84 11.51 -18.73
C GLN A 218 -11.35 11.74 -18.94
N ALA A 219 -12.15 10.65 -18.93
CA ALA A 219 -13.60 10.74 -19.04
C ALA A 219 -14.23 11.44 -17.83
N PHE A 220 -13.78 11.11 -16.61
CA PHE A 220 -14.24 11.75 -15.37
C PHE A 220 -14.08 13.28 -15.43
N TYR A 221 -12.94 13.76 -15.92
CA TYR A 221 -12.69 15.20 -16.05
C TYR A 221 -13.45 15.83 -17.22
N ARG A 222 -13.52 15.16 -18.37
CA ARG A 222 -14.23 15.65 -19.56
C ARG A 222 -15.73 15.82 -19.32
N GLU A 223 -16.32 14.90 -18.56
CA GLU A 223 -17.74 14.89 -18.22
C GLU A 223 -18.04 15.66 -16.92
N LYS A 224 -17.03 16.27 -16.31
CA LYS A 224 -17.14 17.05 -15.06
C LYS A 224 -17.85 16.27 -13.94
N LEU A 225 -17.49 15.01 -13.76
CA LEU A 225 -18.10 14.17 -12.72
C LEU A 225 -17.74 14.64 -11.30
N TYR A 226 -16.66 15.42 -11.15
CA TYR A 226 -16.37 16.11 -9.89
C TYR A 226 -17.49 17.12 -9.51
N GLU A 227 -18.10 17.80 -10.49
CA GLU A 227 -19.25 18.68 -10.25
C GLU A 227 -20.53 17.84 -10.06
N THR A 228 -20.82 16.97 -11.02
CA THR A 228 -22.15 16.35 -11.16
C THR A 228 -22.38 15.14 -10.26
N ALA A 229 -21.33 14.36 -9.96
CA ALA A 229 -21.42 13.15 -9.15
C ALA A 229 -20.86 13.33 -7.73
N LEU A 230 -19.83 14.16 -7.57
CA LEU A 230 -19.19 14.39 -6.26
C LEU A 230 -19.59 15.72 -5.61
N GLY A 231 -20.23 16.64 -6.34
CA GLY A 231 -20.81 17.86 -5.77
C GLY A 231 -19.83 19.02 -5.52
N PHE A 232 -18.62 18.97 -6.09
CA PHE A 232 -17.68 20.09 -6.02
C PHE A 232 -18.13 21.23 -6.93
N LYS A 233 -17.84 22.47 -6.55
CA LYS A 233 -18.30 23.66 -7.28
C LYS A 233 -17.70 23.77 -8.68
N ASP A 234 -16.40 23.53 -8.78
CA ASP A 234 -15.61 23.60 -10.01
C ASP A 234 -14.32 22.78 -9.84
N LEU A 235 -13.45 22.79 -10.86
CA LEU A 235 -12.21 22.00 -10.85
C LEU A 235 -11.24 22.43 -9.75
N GLU A 236 -11.15 23.73 -9.44
CA GLU A 236 -10.22 24.21 -8.43
C GLU A 236 -10.72 23.86 -7.03
N ASP A 237 -12.03 23.99 -6.78
CA ASP A 237 -12.67 23.52 -5.56
C ASP A 237 -12.41 22.02 -5.34
N PHE A 238 -12.51 21.20 -6.38
CA PHE A 238 -12.16 19.79 -6.32
C PHE A 238 -10.67 19.55 -6.02
N MET A 239 -9.75 20.28 -6.68
CA MET A 239 -8.32 20.11 -6.43
C MET A 239 -7.94 20.47 -4.98
N GLN A 240 -8.51 21.53 -4.42
CA GLN A 240 -8.22 21.95 -3.04
C GLN A 240 -8.90 21.04 -2.01
N ASN A 241 -10.21 20.87 -2.13
CA ASN A 241 -11.03 20.25 -1.08
C ASN A 241 -11.11 18.72 -1.16
N PHE A 242 -10.64 18.11 -2.25
CA PHE A 242 -10.45 16.67 -2.34
C PHE A 242 -8.97 16.30 -2.34
N TRP A 243 -8.23 16.72 -3.37
CA TRP A 243 -6.87 16.24 -3.60
C TRP A 243 -5.84 16.79 -2.61
N GLU A 244 -5.83 18.11 -2.36
CA GLU A 244 -4.94 18.69 -1.36
C GLU A 244 -5.35 18.27 0.06
N THR A 245 -6.65 18.27 0.38
CA THR A 245 -7.14 17.79 1.70
C THR A 245 -6.70 16.34 1.96
N TRP A 246 -6.86 15.44 0.99
CA TRP A 246 -6.37 14.06 1.12
C TRP A 246 -4.86 14.01 1.33
N ALA A 247 -4.08 14.73 0.52
CA ALA A 247 -2.62 14.66 0.61
C ALA A 247 -2.09 15.27 1.92
N LEU A 248 -2.65 16.39 2.36
CA LEU A 248 -2.30 17.05 3.63
C LEU A 248 -2.63 16.21 4.86
N SER A 249 -3.52 15.22 4.73
CA SER A 249 -3.83 14.28 5.80
C SER A 249 -2.75 13.20 5.99
N LYS A 250 -1.70 13.18 5.16
CA LYS A 250 -0.69 12.11 5.13
C LYS A 250 0.65 12.58 5.71
N ASP A 251 1.50 11.61 6.05
CA ASP A 251 2.90 11.87 6.38
C ASP A 251 3.77 11.68 5.11
N PRO A 252 4.64 12.65 4.77
CA PRO A 252 5.42 12.58 3.55
C PRO A 252 6.49 11.46 3.57
N GLY A 253 7.07 11.15 4.73
CA GLY A 253 8.03 10.06 4.87
C GLY A 253 7.36 8.71 4.61
N ASN A 254 6.18 8.51 5.20
CA ASN A 254 5.34 7.34 4.97
C ASN A 254 4.97 7.17 3.49
N LEU A 255 4.55 8.25 2.81
CA LEU A 255 4.26 8.22 1.37
C LEU A 255 5.50 7.83 0.55
N LEU A 256 6.67 8.41 0.83
CA LEU A 256 7.91 8.09 0.12
C LEU A 256 8.29 6.61 0.30
N THR A 257 8.16 6.05 1.51
CA THR A 257 8.40 4.63 1.75
C THR A 257 7.44 3.75 0.96
N MET A 258 6.14 4.04 0.98
CA MET A 258 5.16 3.26 0.21
C MET A 258 5.36 3.41 -1.31
N LEU A 259 5.76 4.59 -1.79
CA LEU A 259 6.12 4.80 -3.20
C LEU A 259 7.31 3.94 -3.59
N GLU A 260 8.36 3.87 -2.75
CA GLU A 260 9.53 3.02 -3.03
C GLU A 260 9.15 1.53 -3.06
N THR A 261 8.32 1.06 -2.13
CA THR A 261 7.76 -0.30 -2.17
C THR A 261 6.97 -0.54 -3.45
N TRP A 262 6.10 0.38 -3.84
CA TRP A 262 5.28 0.26 -5.05
C TRP A 262 6.14 0.27 -6.32
N GLN A 263 7.09 1.20 -6.46
CA GLN A 263 7.96 1.29 -7.63
C GLN A 263 8.81 0.03 -7.85
N ASN A 264 9.17 -0.66 -6.76
CA ASN A 264 9.95 -1.90 -6.81
C ASN A 264 9.08 -3.17 -6.83
N GLY A 265 7.76 -3.05 -6.92
CA GLY A 265 6.86 -4.20 -6.93
C GLY A 265 7.10 -5.13 -8.10
N ASP A 266 7.52 -6.36 -7.79
CA ASP A 266 7.71 -7.45 -8.75
C ASP A 266 7.73 -8.79 -8.01
N VAL A 267 6.65 -9.58 -8.14
CA VAL A 267 6.53 -10.88 -7.46
C VAL A 267 7.60 -11.91 -7.85
N SER A 268 8.35 -11.67 -8.93
CA SER A 268 9.44 -12.55 -9.34
C SER A 268 10.76 -12.28 -8.62
N GLN A 269 10.91 -11.13 -7.97
CA GLN A 269 12.10 -10.79 -7.19
C GLN A 269 12.05 -11.50 -5.83
N GLN A 270 12.07 -12.82 -5.82
CA GLN A 270 12.16 -13.66 -4.63
C GLN A 270 12.58 -15.08 -5.03
N ALA A 271 13.16 -15.84 -4.10
CA ALA A 271 13.32 -17.28 -4.31
C ALA A 271 11.93 -17.96 -4.36
N PRO A 272 11.74 -19.00 -5.20
CA PRO A 272 12.71 -19.61 -6.12
C PRO A 272 12.62 -19.06 -7.55
N TYR A 273 12.10 -17.86 -7.75
CA TYR A 273 11.83 -17.28 -9.08
C TYR A 273 13.00 -16.45 -9.61
N ASP A 274 13.73 -15.77 -8.72
CA ASP A 274 14.99 -15.07 -9.02
C ASP A 274 14.92 -14.16 -10.27
N GLY A 275 13.82 -13.41 -10.38
CA GLY A 275 13.52 -12.49 -11.48
C GLY A 275 12.76 -13.11 -12.67
N ASN A 276 12.52 -14.42 -12.67
CA ASN A 276 11.73 -15.09 -13.70
C ASN A 276 10.22 -14.88 -13.45
N PHE A 277 9.62 -13.98 -14.22
CA PHE A 277 8.23 -13.55 -14.04
C PHE A 277 7.21 -14.64 -14.37
N GLU A 278 7.43 -15.33 -15.48
CA GLU A 278 6.56 -16.37 -15.98
C GLU A 278 6.51 -17.54 -15.01
N LYS A 279 7.66 -17.89 -14.41
CA LYS A 279 7.76 -18.92 -13.36
C LYS A 279 7.03 -18.47 -12.08
N ALA A 280 7.16 -17.21 -11.70
CA ALA A 280 6.46 -16.67 -10.53
C ALA A 280 4.94 -16.70 -10.73
N LEU A 281 4.42 -16.25 -11.87
CA LEU A 281 2.98 -16.32 -12.15
C LEU A 281 2.49 -17.76 -12.31
N GLY A 282 3.29 -18.63 -12.93
CA GLY A 282 2.97 -20.04 -13.12
C GLY A 282 2.95 -20.87 -11.83
N SER A 283 3.45 -20.33 -10.71
CA SER A 283 3.41 -21.03 -9.41
C SER A 283 2.11 -20.83 -8.64
N ILE A 284 1.29 -19.85 -9.03
CA ILE A 284 0.03 -19.53 -8.36
C ILE A 284 -0.92 -20.73 -8.50
N LYS A 285 -1.29 -21.33 -7.36
CA LYS A 285 -2.25 -22.46 -7.30
C LYS A 285 -3.68 -21.99 -7.01
N ALA A 286 -3.83 -20.87 -6.31
CA ALA A 286 -5.12 -20.30 -5.98
C ALA A 286 -5.89 -19.93 -7.26
N LYS A 287 -7.21 -20.17 -7.27
CA LYS A 287 -8.04 -19.71 -8.37
C LYS A 287 -8.09 -18.18 -8.33
N THR A 288 -7.55 -17.56 -9.38
CA THR A 288 -7.33 -16.12 -9.40
C THR A 288 -8.37 -15.40 -10.26
N LEU A 289 -9.00 -14.37 -9.69
CA LEU A 289 -9.89 -13.46 -10.39
C LEU A 289 -9.23 -12.07 -10.43
N VAL A 290 -8.61 -11.74 -11.56
CA VAL A 290 -7.98 -10.43 -11.78
C VAL A 290 -9.04 -9.44 -12.26
N LEU A 291 -9.22 -8.32 -11.56
CA LEU A 291 -10.27 -7.34 -11.84
C LEU A 291 -9.68 -5.94 -12.10
N PRO A 292 -9.26 -5.63 -13.34
CA PRO A 292 -8.88 -4.26 -13.70
C PRO A 292 -10.12 -3.35 -13.80
N SER A 293 -9.91 -2.04 -13.71
CA SER A 293 -10.95 -1.05 -14.02
C SER A 293 -10.74 -0.50 -15.42
N LYS A 294 -11.82 -0.45 -16.21
CA LYS A 294 -11.82 -0.01 -17.61
C LYS A 294 -11.19 1.37 -17.82
N THR A 295 -11.24 2.23 -16.80
CA THR A 295 -10.79 3.62 -16.89
C THR A 295 -9.65 3.94 -15.92
N ASP A 296 -8.98 2.92 -15.36
CA ASP A 296 -7.75 3.12 -14.59
C ASP A 296 -6.63 3.59 -15.52
N LEU A 297 -5.89 4.61 -15.12
CA LEU A 297 -4.86 5.23 -15.95
C LEU A 297 -3.46 4.62 -15.74
N TYR A 298 -3.20 3.95 -14.62
CA TYR A 298 -1.88 3.43 -14.28
C TYR A 298 -1.85 1.93 -13.95
N PHE A 299 -3.01 1.30 -13.76
CA PHE A 299 -3.21 -0.15 -13.79
C PHE A 299 -4.20 -0.55 -14.90
N PRO A 300 -3.82 -0.40 -16.18
CA PRO A 300 -4.69 -0.71 -17.32
C PRO A 300 -4.99 -2.22 -17.45
#